data_AF-A0A2P2LXN2-F1
#
_entry.id   AF-A0A2P2LXN2-F1
#
_cell.length_a   1.000
_cell.length_b   1.000
_cell.length_c   1.000
_cell.angle_alpha   90.00
_cell.angle_beta   90.00
_cell.angle_gamma   90.00
#
_symmetry.space_group_name_H-M   'P 1'
#
loop_
_entity.id
_entity.type
_entity.pdbx_description
1 polymer ?
#
loop_
_entity_poly.entity_id
_entity_poly.type
_entity_poly.pdbx_seq_one_letter_code
_entity_poly.pdbx_strand_id
1 'polypeptide(L)'
;MSLYFALCTKKHSLLLQIFVIYKSSSKAVKQVWLIYAIMYLNCDVFIAAMSLISSVVVQAIHRHIPILVRTIGSSSKLLEIISDPPNGSEDLLMQVLQTLTNGTVPPPELLSTVKKLYDSKLKDVEIIIPFLPFLPKDEVLLIFPHLMNLCSDKFQVALSRILQGSPQSSFSPTEVLIAVHGVDPDRDGIPLKKVTDACNACFEQRHIFTQQVLAKVLNQLVEQTPLPLLFMRTVLQAIGAFPALMDFVMEILSRLVSKQIWKYPKLWVGFLKCALLTKPQSFGVLLQLPPPQLENALNRTTALKAPLVAHASQPNIKSSLPRSVLVVLGIATDSQASSQAQSSQAQTGDTGNSDKEVQTDKAKESSSAS
;
A
#
# COMPACT_ATOMS: atom_id res chain seq x y z
N MET A 1 -29.09 -32.34 -19.41
CA MET A 1 -28.01 -31.93 -18.48
C MET A 1 -28.14 -32.54 -17.09
N SER A 2 -29.27 -32.38 -16.36
CA SER A 2 -29.42 -32.87 -14.98
C SER A 2 -29.03 -34.35 -14.76
N LEU A 3 -29.41 -35.26 -15.66
CA LEU A 3 -29.04 -36.69 -15.58
C LEU A 3 -27.52 -36.94 -15.68
N TYR A 4 -26.82 -36.17 -16.51
CA TYR A 4 -25.36 -36.30 -16.68
C TYR A 4 -24.61 -35.83 -15.42
N PHE A 5 -25.05 -34.72 -14.81
CA PHE A 5 -24.50 -34.26 -13.53
C PHE A 5 -24.77 -35.26 -12.41
N ALA A 6 -25.95 -35.90 -12.38
CA ALA A 6 -26.24 -36.98 -11.45
C ALA A 6 -25.31 -38.19 -11.65
N LEU A 7 -25.02 -38.58 -12.89
CA LEU A 7 -24.04 -39.63 -13.19
C LEU A 7 -22.61 -39.25 -12.76
N CYS A 8 -22.22 -37.98 -12.88
CA CYS A 8 -20.92 -37.51 -12.42
C CYS A 8 -20.72 -37.66 -10.90
N THR A 9 -21.79 -37.68 -10.09
CA THR A 9 -21.69 -37.97 -8.64
C THR A 9 -21.30 -39.43 -8.36
N LYS A 10 -21.66 -40.36 -9.26
CA LYS A 10 -21.40 -41.80 -9.14
C LYS A 10 -20.15 -42.26 -9.88
N LYS A 11 -19.78 -41.57 -10.97
CA LYS A 11 -18.59 -41.87 -11.78
C LYS A 11 -17.79 -40.59 -12.02
N HIS A 12 -16.82 -40.32 -11.15
CA HIS A 12 -16.06 -39.08 -11.15
C HIS A 12 -15.16 -38.92 -12.40
N SER A 13 -14.85 -39.99 -13.13
CA SER A 13 -14.09 -39.89 -14.39
C SER A 13 -14.79 -39.08 -15.49
N LEU A 14 -16.11 -38.88 -15.37
CA LEU A 14 -16.89 -38.01 -16.27
C LEU A 14 -16.67 -36.51 -16.02
N LEU A 15 -16.05 -36.12 -14.89
CA LEU A 15 -15.76 -34.72 -14.57
C LEU A 15 -14.83 -34.06 -15.59
N LEU A 16 -13.81 -34.78 -16.06
CA LEU A 16 -12.88 -34.27 -17.07
C LEU A 16 -13.63 -33.92 -18.37
N GLN A 17 -14.64 -34.71 -18.72
CA GLN A 17 -15.46 -34.43 -19.90
C GLN A 17 -16.27 -33.14 -19.75
N ILE A 18 -16.70 -32.75 -18.55
CA ILE A 18 -17.37 -31.45 -18.33
C ILE A 18 -16.41 -30.31 -18.68
N PHE A 19 -15.17 -30.35 -18.19
CA PHE A 19 -14.16 -29.33 -18.48
C PHE A 19 -13.78 -29.30 -19.98
N VAL A 20 -13.68 -30.47 -20.62
CA VAL A 20 -13.42 -30.58 -22.06
C VAL A 20 -14.58 -30.05 -22.90
N ILE A 21 -15.84 -30.34 -22.51
CA ILE A 21 -17.04 -29.83 -23.18
C ILE A 21 -17.13 -28.31 -23.01
N TYR A 22 -16.86 -27.79 -21.81
CA TYR A 22 -16.81 -26.35 -21.53
C TYR A 22 -15.82 -25.64 -22.45
N LYS A 23 -14.57 -26.12 -22.49
CA LYS A 23 -13.52 -25.62 -23.41
C LYS A 23 -13.97 -25.67 -24.88
N SER A 24 -14.48 -26.82 -25.33
CA SER A 24 -14.82 -27.05 -26.74
C SER A 24 -15.99 -26.18 -27.19
N SER A 25 -16.91 -25.86 -26.29
CA SER A 25 -18.04 -24.96 -26.52
C SER A 25 -17.59 -23.52 -26.79
N SER A 26 -16.44 -23.11 -26.24
CA SER A 26 -15.88 -21.75 -26.40
C SER A 26 -15.18 -21.50 -27.75
N LYS A 27 -14.46 -22.50 -28.31
CA LYS A 27 -13.65 -22.31 -29.54
C LYS A 27 -13.92 -23.31 -30.68
N ALA A 28 -14.24 -24.57 -30.39
CA ALA A 28 -14.24 -25.63 -31.41
C ALA A 28 -15.59 -25.76 -32.17
N VAL A 29 -16.71 -25.47 -31.52
CA VAL A 29 -18.04 -25.53 -32.16
C VAL A 29 -18.14 -24.52 -33.32
N LYS A 30 -17.46 -23.36 -33.20
CA LYS A 30 -17.41 -22.35 -34.27
C LYS A 30 -16.60 -22.77 -35.48
N GLN A 31 -15.59 -23.65 -35.36
CA GLN A 31 -14.65 -24.01 -36.43
C GLN A 31 -15.05 -25.30 -37.15
N VAL A 32 -15.41 -26.36 -36.40
CA VAL A 32 -15.77 -27.66 -36.97
C VAL A 32 -17.09 -27.61 -37.74
N TRP A 33 -18.04 -26.76 -37.30
CA TRP A 33 -19.29 -26.55 -38.01
C TRP A 33 -19.27 -25.38 -39.00
N LEU A 34 -18.23 -24.52 -39.02
CA LEU A 34 -18.04 -23.53 -40.10
C LEU A 34 -17.85 -24.25 -41.43
N ILE A 35 -17.09 -25.35 -41.41
CA ILE A 35 -16.85 -26.22 -42.57
C ILE A 35 -18.17 -26.86 -43.05
N TYR A 36 -19.06 -27.21 -42.12
CA TYR A 36 -20.39 -27.77 -42.43
C TYR A 36 -21.42 -26.69 -42.84
N ALA A 37 -21.29 -25.46 -42.33
CA ALA A 37 -22.15 -24.31 -42.61
C ALA A 37 -21.87 -23.66 -43.97
N ILE A 38 -20.60 -23.63 -44.42
CA ILE A 38 -20.23 -23.25 -45.79
C ILE A 38 -20.97 -24.12 -46.82
N MET A 39 -21.36 -25.35 -46.45
CA MET A 39 -22.01 -26.28 -47.36
C MET A 39 -23.54 -26.18 -47.45
N TYR A 40 -24.29 -25.67 -46.45
CA TYR A 40 -25.76 -25.89 -46.46
C TYR A 40 -26.74 -24.84 -45.88
N LEU A 41 -26.36 -23.72 -45.26
CA LEU A 41 -27.35 -22.67 -44.86
C LEU A 41 -26.72 -21.28 -44.69
N ASN A 42 -27.54 -20.21 -44.81
CA ASN A 42 -27.17 -18.80 -44.58
C ASN A 42 -26.32 -18.65 -43.30
N CYS A 43 -25.08 -18.19 -43.49
CA CYS A 43 -24.00 -18.20 -42.49
C CYS A 43 -24.39 -17.49 -41.18
N ASP A 44 -25.11 -16.38 -41.26
CA ASP A 44 -25.43 -15.54 -40.10
C ASP A 44 -26.43 -16.17 -39.13
N VAL A 45 -27.46 -16.86 -39.65
CA VAL A 45 -28.50 -17.50 -38.83
C VAL A 45 -27.94 -18.73 -38.11
N PHE A 46 -27.06 -19.48 -38.78
CA PHE A 46 -26.41 -20.65 -38.21
C PHE A 46 -25.36 -20.27 -37.15
N ILE A 47 -24.56 -19.23 -37.40
CA ILE A 47 -23.61 -18.69 -36.40
C ILE A 47 -24.36 -18.20 -35.15
N ALA A 48 -25.48 -17.51 -35.32
CA ALA A 48 -26.31 -17.05 -34.20
C ALA A 48 -26.90 -18.22 -33.41
N ALA A 49 -27.46 -19.24 -34.07
CA ALA A 49 -28.02 -20.43 -33.43
C ALA A 49 -26.96 -21.27 -32.69
N MET A 50 -25.76 -21.41 -33.26
CA MET A 50 -24.64 -22.12 -32.61
C MET A 50 -24.07 -21.35 -31.42
N SER A 51 -23.94 -20.03 -31.54
CA SER A 51 -23.55 -19.16 -30.42
C SER A 51 -24.57 -19.28 -29.28
N LEU A 52 -25.86 -19.33 -29.62
CA LEU A 52 -26.94 -19.50 -28.64
C LEU A 52 -26.86 -20.87 -27.95
N ILE A 53 -26.71 -21.98 -28.68
CA ILE A 53 -26.61 -23.34 -28.12
C ILE A 53 -25.38 -23.47 -27.22
N SER A 54 -24.23 -22.94 -27.65
CA SER A 54 -23.02 -22.91 -26.82
C SER A 54 -23.25 -22.11 -25.53
N SER A 55 -23.90 -20.94 -25.62
CA SER A 55 -24.22 -20.13 -24.45
C SER A 55 -25.15 -20.85 -23.47
N VAL A 56 -26.15 -21.57 -23.98
CA VAL A 56 -27.12 -22.33 -23.16
C VAL A 56 -26.41 -23.50 -22.46
N VAL A 57 -25.51 -24.20 -23.14
CA VAL A 57 -24.71 -25.29 -22.54
C VAL A 57 -23.78 -24.74 -21.46
N VAL A 58 -23.05 -23.67 -21.75
CA VAL A 58 -22.15 -23.00 -20.79
C VAL A 58 -22.93 -22.51 -19.56
N GLN A 59 -24.07 -21.85 -19.77
CA GLN A 59 -24.96 -21.42 -18.68
C GLN A 59 -25.48 -22.61 -17.86
N ALA A 60 -25.87 -23.71 -18.51
CA ALA A 60 -26.31 -24.91 -17.81
C ALA A 60 -25.17 -25.52 -16.98
N ILE A 61 -23.93 -25.53 -17.49
CA ILE A 61 -22.76 -25.97 -16.75
C ILE A 61 -22.53 -25.09 -15.52
N HIS A 62 -22.49 -23.77 -15.68
CA HIS A 62 -22.32 -22.83 -14.56
C HIS A 62 -23.43 -22.96 -13.52
N ARG A 63 -24.67 -23.27 -13.93
CA ARG A 63 -25.78 -23.48 -13.00
C ARG A 63 -25.65 -24.77 -12.18
N HIS A 64 -25.16 -25.85 -12.80
CA HIS A 64 -25.16 -27.17 -12.17
C HIS A 64 -23.83 -27.58 -11.53
N ILE A 65 -22.71 -27.02 -11.96
CA ILE A 65 -21.40 -27.35 -11.40
C ILE A 65 -21.31 -27.12 -9.89
N PRO A 66 -21.89 -26.06 -9.27
CA PRO A 66 -21.75 -25.87 -7.83
C PRO A 66 -22.49 -26.94 -7.03
N ILE A 67 -23.60 -27.46 -7.57
CA ILE A 67 -24.36 -28.54 -6.94
C ILE A 67 -23.52 -29.82 -6.93
N LEU A 68 -22.97 -30.18 -8.09
CA LEU A 68 -22.13 -31.36 -8.25
C LEU A 68 -20.88 -31.28 -7.36
N VAL A 69 -20.15 -30.16 -7.41
CA VAL A 69 -18.94 -29.95 -6.61
C VAL A 69 -19.22 -30.04 -5.12
N ARG A 70 -20.34 -29.47 -4.64
CA ARG A 70 -20.75 -29.60 -3.23
C ARG A 70 -21.04 -31.04 -2.83
N THR A 71 -21.56 -31.87 -3.75
CA THR A 71 -21.83 -33.29 -3.49
C THR A 71 -20.55 -34.14 -3.47
N ILE A 72 -19.60 -33.90 -4.39
CA ILE A 72 -18.38 -34.72 -4.51
C ILE A 72 -17.22 -34.25 -3.63
N GLY A 73 -17.23 -32.97 -3.21
CA GLY A 73 -16.15 -32.35 -2.46
C GLY A 73 -14.79 -32.41 -3.19
N SER A 74 -13.71 -32.38 -2.42
CA SER A 74 -12.32 -32.49 -2.91
C SER A 74 -11.91 -33.94 -3.24
N SER A 75 -12.73 -34.65 -4.02
CA SER A 75 -12.41 -36.01 -4.48
C SER A 75 -11.07 -36.05 -5.23
N SER A 76 -10.37 -37.18 -5.18
CA SER A 76 -9.08 -37.38 -5.86
C SER A 76 -9.12 -37.00 -7.34
N LYS A 77 -10.18 -37.40 -8.04
CA LYS A 77 -10.36 -37.10 -9.47
C LYS A 77 -10.55 -35.60 -9.73
N LEU A 78 -11.24 -34.88 -8.84
CA LEU A 78 -11.39 -33.43 -8.96
C LEU A 78 -10.05 -32.73 -8.70
N LEU A 79 -9.27 -33.18 -7.71
CA LEU A 79 -7.93 -32.64 -7.43
C LEU A 79 -6.97 -32.85 -8.60
N GLU A 80 -7.03 -33.99 -9.29
CA GLU A 80 -6.27 -34.23 -10.53
C GLU A 80 -6.65 -33.24 -11.64
N ILE A 81 -7.93 -32.89 -11.78
CA ILE A 81 -8.38 -31.90 -12.77
C ILE A 81 -7.93 -30.49 -12.36
N ILE A 82 -7.95 -30.17 -11.06
CA ILE A 82 -7.50 -28.87 -10.55
C ILE A 82 -5.99 -28.70 -10.71
N SER A 83 -5.18 -29.76 -10.57
CA SER A 83 -3.72 -29.67 -10.71
C SER A 83 -3.26 -29.46 -12.16
N ASP A 84 -4.09 -29.86 -13.13
CA ASP A 84 -3.86 -29.64 -14.56
C ASP A 84 -5.17 -29.29 -15.28
N PRO A 85 -5.68 -28.06 -15.08
CA PRO A 85 -6.96 -27.66 -15.64
C PRO A 85 -6.84 -27.54 -17.17
N PRO A 86 -7.81 -28.05 -17.95
CA PRO A 86 -7.78 -27.89 -19.40
C PRO A 86 -7.77 -26.41 -19.81
N ASN A 87 -6.82 -26.01 -20.68
CA ASN A 87 -6.72 -24.64 -21.18
C ASN A 87 -8.08 -24.12 -21.71
N GLY A 88 -8.51 -22.92 -21.30
CA GLY A 88 -9.82 -22.35 -21.66
C GLY A 88 -10.96 -22.70 -20.69
N SER A 89 -10.64 -23.26 -19.51
CA SER A 89 -11.60 -23.59 -18.46
C SER A 89 -11.44 -22.75 -17.18
N GLU A 90 -10.73 -21.61 -17.28
CA GLU A 90 -10.32 -20.78 -16.15
C GLU A 90 -11.52 -20.29 -15.32
N ASP A 91 -12.59 -19.82 -15.97
CA ASP A 91 -13.83 -19.40 -15.28
C ASP A 91 -14.53 -20.56 -14.55
N LEU A 92 -14.53 -21.75 -15.17
CA LEU A 92 -15.12 -22.94 -14.56
C LEU A 92 -14.28 -23.41 -13.37
N LEU A 93 -12.95 -23.40 -13.50
CA LEU A 93 -12.02 -23.65 -12.41
C LEU A 93 -12.28 -22.69 -11.25
N MET A 94 -12.37 -21.39 -11.52
CA MET A 94 -12.66 -20.38 -10.50
C MET A 94 -13.98 -20.67 -9.78
N GLN A 95 -15.03 -21.05 -10.51
CA GLN A 95 -16.31 -21.41 -9.91
C GLN A 95 -16.23 -22.69 -9.04
N VAL A 96 -15.45 -23.68 -9.47
CA VAL A 96 -15.19 -24.90 -8.68
C VAL A 96 -14.46 -24.55 -7.39
N LEU A 97 -13.38 -23.77 -7.46
CA LEU A 97 -12.59 -23.34 -6.29
C LEU A 97 -13.43 -22.51 -5.31
N GLN A 98 -14.24 -21.58 -5.81
CA GLN A 98 -15.20 -20.83 -5.00
C GLN A 98 -16.23 -21.74 -4.33
N THR A 99 -16.74 -22.76 -5.04
CA THR A 99 -17.71 -23.69 -4.47
C THR A 99 -17.10 -24.54 -3.34
N LEU A 100 -15.87 -25.00 -3.52
CA LEU A 100 -15.17 -25.83 -2.52
C LEU A 100 -14.79 -25.05 -1.24
N THR A 101 -14.75 -23.72 -1.31
CA THR A 101 -14.35 -22.84 -0.20
C THR A 101 -15.53 -22.04 0.39
N ASN A 102 -16.73 -22.15 -0.18
CA ASN A 102 -17.89 -21.39 0.26
C ASN A 102 -18.53 -22.01 1.51
N GLY A 103 -18.28 -21.40 2.67
CA GLY A 103 -18.85 -21.83 3.95
C GLY A 103 -18.25 -23.12 4.52
N THR A 104 -17.15 -23.61 3.94
CA THR A 104 -16.47 -24.85 4.34
C THR A 104 -14.97 -24.63 4.42
N VAL A 105 -14.32 -25.22 5.42
CA VAL A 105 -12.85 -25.24 5.51
C VAL A 105 -12.32 -26.22 4.46
N PRO A 106 -11.47 -25.78 3.51
CA PRO A 106 -10.93 -26.66 2.48
C PRO A 106 -9.94 -27.66 3.10
N PRO A 107 -9.88 -28.90 2.59
CA PRO A 107 -8.90 -29.88 3.05
C PRO A 107 -7.46 -29.48 2.67
N PRO A 108 -6.44 -29.87 3.45
CA PRO A 108 -5.04 -29.50 3.21
C PRO A 108 -4.54 -29.89 1.81
N GLU A 109 -5.01 -31.01 1.26
CA GLU A 109 -4.64 -31.48 -0.07
C GLU A 109 -5.08 -30.49 -1.16
N LEU A 110 -6.27 -29.90 -1.02
CA LEU A 110 -6.77 -28.89 -1.96
C LEU A 110 -5.91 -27.62 -1.90
N LEU A 111 -5.60 -27.13 -0.70
CA LEU A 111 -4.70 -25.99 -0.51
C LEU A 111 -3.34 -26.24 -1.17
N SER A 112 -2.74 -27.42 -0.94
CA SER A 112 -1.45 -27.78 -1.54
C SER A 112 -1.51 -27.86 -3.07
N THR A 113 -2.64 -28.33 -3.62
CA THR A 113 -2.84 -28.46 -5.08
C THR A 113 -2.94 -27.08 -5.73
N VAL A 114 -3.71 -26.17 -5.13
CA VAL A 114 -3.91 -24.82 -5.66
C VAL A 114 -2.64 -23.98 -5.55
N LYS A 115 -1.87 -24.10 -4.45
CA LYS A 115 -0.55 -23.45 -4.32
C LYS A 115 0.39 -23.91 -5.44
N LYS A 116 0.52 -25.22 -5.65
CA LYS A 116 1.33 -25.78 -6.75
C LYS A 116 0.86 -25.28 -8.12
N LEU A 117 -0.45 -25.19 -8.34
CA LEU A 117 -1.01 -24.67 -9.59
C LEU A 117 -0.65 -23.19 -9.83
N TYR A 118 -0.71 -22.37 -8.78
CA TYR A 118 -0.32 -20.96 -8.81
C TYR A 118 1.16 -20.81 -9.16
N ASP A 119 2.04 -21.53 -8.44
CA ASP A 119 3.48 -21.41 -8.58
C ASP A 119 4.00 -21.94 -9.94
N SER A 120 3.38 -22.98 -10.48
CA SER A 120 3.90 -23.71 -11.64
C SER A 120 3.31 -23.31 -12.99
N LYS A 121 2.03 -22.90 -13.06
CA LYS A 121 1.32 -22.78 -14.35
C LYS A 121 0.63 -21.44 -14.56
N LEU A 122 -0.33 -21.08 -13.70
CA LEU A 122 -1.23 -19.96 -13.98
C LEU A 122 -0.62 -18.60 -13.63
N LYS A 123 0.13 -18.51 -12.52
CA LYS A 123 0.64 -17.24 -11.95
C LYS A 123 -0.44 -16.14 -11.80
N ASP A 124 -1.70 -16.53 -11.80
CA ASP A 124 -2.84 -15.64 -11.60
C ASP A 124 -3.27 -15.71 -10.13
N VAL A 125 -3.10 -14.61 -9.40
CA VAL A 125 -3.39 -14.53 -7.98
C VAL A 125 -4.89 -14.67 -7.67
N GLU A 126 -5.75 -14.50 -8.67
CA GLU A 126 -7.20 -14.64 -8.50
C GLU A 126 -7.60 -16.04 -8.03
N ILE A 127 -6.85 -17.08 -8.42
CA ILE A 127 -7.10 -18.45 -7.99
C ILE A 127 -6.85 -18.65 -6.49
N ILE A 128 -6.06 -17.77 -5.87
CA ILE A 128 -5.76 -17.79 -4.44
C ILE A 128 -6.83 -17.05 -3.63
N ILE A 129 -7.55 -16.09 -4.21
CA ILE A 129 -8.56 -15.27 -3.51
C ILE A 129 -9.56 -16.11 -2.69
N PRO A 130 -10.14 -17.22 -3.20
CA PRO A 130 -11.05 -18.04 -2.43
C PRO A 130 -10.42 -18.68 -1.18
N PHE A 131 -9.10 -18.84 -1.17
CA PHE A 131 -8.33 -19.52 -0.13
C PHE A 131 -7.72 -18.58 0.91
N LEU A 132 -7.70 -17.25 0.66
CA LEU A 132 -7.16 -16.25 1.59
C LEU A 132 -7.63 -16.41 3.06
N PRO A 133 -8.90 -16.74 3.36
CA PRO A 133 -9.36 -16.94 4.74
C PRO A 133 -8.66 -18.09 5.48
N PHE A 134 -8.02 -19.01 4.77
CA PHE A 134 -7.44 -20.25 5.28
C PHE A 134 -5.91 -20.28 5.20
N LEU A 135 -5.29 -19.24 4.66
CA LEU A 135 -3.84 -19.15 4.56
C LEU A 135 -3.23 -18.55 5.84
N PRO A 136 -2.02 -18.97 6.23
CA PRO A 136 -1.22 -18.28 7.24
C PRO A 136 -0.98 -16.81 6.85
N LYS A 137 -0.90 -15.92 7.85
CA LYS A 137 -0.75 -14.48 7.61
C LYS A 137 0.55 -14.14 6.87
N ASP A 138 1.65 -14.80 7.21
CA ASP A 138 2.94 -14.67 6.56
C ASP A 138 2.87 -15.03 5.07
N GLU A 139 2.14 -16.09 4.72
CA GLU A 139 1.91 -16.45 3.32
C GLU A 139 1.06 -15.41 2.58
N VAL A 140 -0.01 -14.89 3.23
CA VAL A 140 -0.84 -13.84 2.64
C VAL A 140 -0.02 -12.56 2.40
N LEU A 141 0.89 -12.22 3.32
CA LEU A 141 1.78 -11.06 3.17
C LEU A 141 2.72 -11.19 1.96
N LEU A 142 3.18 -12.40 1.62
CA LEU A 142 4.02 -12.64 0.44
C LEU A 142 3.27 -12.41 -0.88
N ILE A 143 1.98 -12.72 -0.94
CA ILE A 143 1.14 -12.51 -2.12
C ILE A 143 0.42 -11.16 -2.13
N PHE A 144 0.39 -10.44 -1.01
CA PHE A 144 -0.32 -9.17 -0.85
C PHE A 144 0.02 -8.13 -1.93
N PRO A 145 1.29 -7.95 -2.35
CA PRO A 145 1.62 -7.09 -3.48
C PRO A 145 0.85 -7.47 -4.77
N HIS A 146 0.77 -8.76 -5.08
CA HIS A 146 0.04 -9.26 -6.26
C HIS A 146 -1.46 -8.97 -6.18
N LEU A 147 -2.05 -9.11 -4.98
CA LEU A 147 -3.45 -8.76 -4.74
C LEU A 147 -3.72 -7.27 -5.00
N MET A 148 -2.81 -6.39 -4.59
CA MET A 148 -2.94 -4.95 -4.81
C MET A 148 -2.79 -4.54 -6.29
N ASN A 149 -2.12 -5.37 -7.09
CA ASN A 149 -1.98 -5.11 -8.52
C ASN A 149 -3.26 -5.43 -9.32
N LEU A 150 -4.24 -6.13 -8.72
CA LEU A 150 -5.54 -6.44 -9.32
C LEU A 150 -6.35 -5.16 -9.66
N CYS A 151 -7.42 -5.31 -10.45
CA CYS A 151 -8.40 -4.24 -10.61
C CYS A 151 -9.22 -4.03 -9.33
N SER A 152 -9.88 -2.86 -9.22
CA SER A 152 -10.55 -2.43 -7.99
C SER A 152 -11.56 -3.46 -7.46
N ASP A 153 -12.44 -3.96 -8.33
CA ASP A 153 -13.47 -4.93 -7.94
C ASP A 153 -12.87 -6.22 -7.35
N LYS A 154 -11.81 -6.73 -7.97
CA LYS A 154 -11.14 -7.96 -7.53
C LYS A 154 -10.34 -7.75 -6.25
N PHE A 155 -9.71 -6.59 -6.09
CA PHE A 155 -9.06 -6.22 -4.84
C PHE A 155 -10.07 -6.10 -3.69
N GLN A 156 -11.24 -5.52 -3.91
CA GLN A 156 -12.31 -5.43 -2.90
C GLN A 156 -12.79 -6.83 -2.47
N VAL A 157 -12.92 -7.77 -3.41
CA VAL A 157 -13.21 -9.17 -3.09
C VAL A 157 -12.08 -9.78 -2.25
N ALA A 158 -10.81 -9.63 -2.64
CA ALA A 158 -9.67 -10.13 -1.88
C ALA A 158 -9.62 -9.54 -0.46
N LEU A 159 -9.83 -8.23 -0.32
CA LEU A 159 -9.90 -7.51 0.95
C LEU A 159 -10.99 -8.10 1.85
N SER A 160 -12.19 -8.31 1.32
CA SER A 160 -13.29 -8.91 2.07
C SER A 160 -12.94 -10.31 2.59
N ARG A 161 -12.24 -11.12 1.79
CA ARG A 161 -11.82 -12.48 2.18
C ARG A 161 -10.74 -12.45 3.26
N ILE A 162 -9.78 -11.55 3.16
CA ILE A 162 -8.70 -11.37 4.15
C ILE A 162 -9.27 -10.98 5.52
N LEU A 163 -10.32 -10.15 5.53
CA LEU A 163 -11.01 -9.72 6.76
C LEU A 163 -11.96 -10.80 7.33
N GLN A 164 -12.46 -11.74 6.51
CA GLN A 164 -13.42 -12.79 6.89
C GLN A 164 -12.75 -14.12 7.33
N GLY A 165 -11.44 -14.15 7.55
CA GLY A 165 -10.73 -15.35 7.99
C GLY A 165 -11.22 -15.93 9.33
N SER A 166 -10.71 -17.10 9.69
CA SER A 166 -10.87 -17.61 11.06
C SER A 166 -10.19 -16.67 12.07
N PRO A 167 -10.51 -16.70 13.37
CA PRO A 167 -9.82 -15.86 14.36
C PRO A 167 -8.28 -15.97 14.34
N GLN A 168 -7.75 -17.11 13.90
CA GLN A 168 -6.30 -17.37 13.83
C GLN A 168 -5.66 -16.90 12.51
N SER A 169 -6.42 -16.84 11.42
CA SER A 169 -5.92 -16.52 10.06
C SER A 169 -6.41 -15.17 9.52
N SER A 170 -7.48 -14.61 10.10
CA SER A 170 -8.04 -13.32 9.70
C SER A 170 -7.09 -12.18 10.01
N PHE A 171 -7.00 -11.25 9.06
CA PHE A 171 -6.36 -9.98 9.33
C PHE A 171 -7.36 -9.05 10.00
N SER A 172 -6.92 -8.36 11.03
CA SER A 172 -7.63 -7.20 11.54
C SER A 172 -7.54 -6.03 10.54
N PRO A 173 -8.51 -5.08 10.56
CA PRO A 173 -8.44 -3.88 9.74
C PRO A 173 -7.14 -3.08 9.94
N THR A 174 -6.58 -3.09 11.15
CA THR A 174 -5.27 -2.51 11.43
C THR A 174 -4.17 -3.22 10.63
N GLU A 175 -4.08 -4.55 10.72
CA GLU A 175 -3.05 -5.33 10.01
C GLU A 175 -3.12 -5.15 8.49
N VAL A 176 -4.33 -5.08 7.92
CA VAL A 176 -4.50 -4.80 6.49
C VAL A 176 -3.91 -3.45 6.10
N LEU A 177 -4.26 -2.38 6.80
CA LEU A 177 -3.73 -1.05 6.47
C LEU A 177 -2.22 -0.96 6.71
N ILE A 178 -1.68 -1.64 7.73
CA ILE A 178 -0.23 -1.77 7.91
C ILE A 178 0.39 -2.49 6.71
N ALA A 179 -0.20 -3.60 6.24
CA ALA A 179 0.29 -4.34 5.08
C ALA A 179 0.28 -3.49 3.80
N VAL A 180 -0.78 -2.72 3.56
CA VAL A 180 -0.86 -1.77 2.42
C VAL A 180 0.29 -0.76 2.47
N HIS A 181 0.65 -0.27 3.67
CA HIS A 181 1.77 0.68 3.84
C HIS A 181 3.15 0.01 3.78
N GLY A 182 3.23 -1.31 3.96
CA GLY A 182 4.46 -2.09 3.86
C GLY A 182 4.87 -2.43 2.42
N VAL A 183 3.95 -2.27 1.45
CA VAL A 183 4.25 -2.44 0.03
C VAL A 183 5.09 -1.27 -0.47
N ASP A 184 6.27 -1.60 -0.96
CA ASP A 184 7.22 -0.66 -1.53
C ASP A 184 7.10 -0.72 -3.07
N PRO A 185 6.71 0.38 -3.74
CA PRO A 185 6.51 0.41 -5.18
C PRO A 185 7.71 -0.05 -6.01
N ASP A 186 8.93 0.28 -5.55
CA ASP A 186 10.16 0.02 -6.29
C ASP A 186 10.64 -1.41 -6.05
N ARG A 187 10.61 -1.88 -4.80
CA ARG A 187 10.98 -3.27 -4.43
C ARG A 187 9.99 -4.29 -4.98
N ASP A 188 8.70 -4.02 -4.86
CA ASP A 188 7.64 -4.97 -5.15
C ASP A 188 7.13 -4.87 -6.61
N GLY A 189 7.64 -3.90 -7.39
CA GLY A 189 7.31 -3.73 -8.81
C GLY A 189 5.87 -3.29 -9.06
N ILE A 190 5.26 -2.56 -8.13
CA ILE A 190 3.85 -2.14 -8.18
C ILE A 190 3.76 -0.63 -8.36
N PRO A 191 2.96 -0.13 -9.32
CA PRO A 191 2.74 1.30 -9.47
C PRO A 191 2.22 1.94 -8.18
N LEU A 192 2.83 3.04 -7.72
CA LEU A 192 2.40 3.79 -6.53
C LEU A 192 0.89 4.13 -6.53
N LYS A 193 0.30 4.32 -7.72
CA LYS A 193 -1.13 4.54 -7.88
C LYS A 193 -1.95 3.36 -7.36
N LYS A 194 -1.55 2.11 -7.62
CA LYS A 194 -2.22 0.91 -7.12
C LYS A 194 -2.18 0.83 -5.60
N VAL A 195 -1.02 1.15 -5.00
CA VAL A 195 -0.87 1.22 -3.54
C VAL A 195 -1.79 2.29 -2.95
N THR A 196 -1.87 3.43 -3.63
CA THR A 196 -2.76 4.54 -3.25
C THR A 196 -4.23 4.16 -3.36
N ASP A 197 -4.63 3.47 -4.44
CA ASP A 197 -6.01 3.04 -4.68
C ASP A 197 -6.45 1.98 -3.66
N ALA A 198 -5.56 1.04 -3.30
CA ALA A 198 -5.81 0.07 -2.24
C ALA A 198 -6.01 0.73 -0.87
N CYS A 199 -5.21 1.76 -0.56
CA CYS A 199 -5.41 2.56 0.65
C CYS A 199 -6.78 3.27 0.62
N ASN A 200 -7.14 3.91 -0.50
CA ASN A 200 -8.45 4.58 -0.65
C ASN A 200 -9.62 3.61 -0.48
N ALA A 201 -9.53 2.40 -1.06
CA ALA A 201 -10.52 1.34 -0.93
C ALA A 201 -10.78 0.96 0.54
N CYS A 202 -9.75 0.96 1.39
CA CYS A 202 -9.92 0.76 2.83
C CYS A 202 -10.70 1.93 3.47
N PHE A 203 -10.36 3.18 3.14
CA PHE A 203 -11.05 4.36 3.67
C PHE A 203 -12.52 4.51 3.22
N GLU A 204 -12.90 3.91 2.09
CA GLU A 204 -14.30 3.86 1.64
C GLU A 204 -15.16 2.95 2.55
N GLN A 205 -14.55 1.94 3.17
CA GLN A 205 -15.23 1.02 4.09
C GLN A 205 -15.21 1.53 5.55
N ARG A 206 -15.76 2.72 5.81
CA ARG A 206 -15.70 3.42 7.12
C ARG A 206 -16.27 2.63 8.31
N HIS A 207 -17.16 1.68 8.06
CA HIS A 207 -17.71 0.81 9.09
C HIS A 207 -16.70 -0.25 9.57
N ILE A 208 -15.73 -0.61 8.73
CA ILE A 208 -14.61 -1.52 9.04
C ILE A 208 -13.40 -0.70 9.53
N PHE A 209 -13.03 0.34 8.78
CA PHE A 209 -11.87 1.20 9.07
C PHE A 209 -12.31 2.44 9.85
N THR A 210 -12.67 2.20 11.11
CA THR A 210 -13.20 3.23 12.01
C THR A 210 -12.11 4.20 12.50
N GLN A 211 -12.53 5.27 13.17
CA GLN A 211 -11.63 6.21 13.85
C GLN A 211 -10.60 5.51 14.76
N GLN A 212 -11.03 4.52 15.55
CA GLN A 212 -10.15 3.79 16.47
C GLN A 212 -9.12 2.94 15.72
N VAL A 213 -9.54 2.28 14.64
CA VAL A 213 -8.63 1.51 13.77
C VAL A 213 -7.58 2.43 13.18
N LEU A 214 -7.97 3.58 12.64
CA LEU A 214 -7.05 4.53 12.04
C LEU A 214 -6.08 5.14 13.06
N ALA A 215 -6.56 5.48 14.27
CA ALA A 215 -5.67 5.95 15.34
C ALA A 215 -4.59 4.91 15.66
N LYS A 216 -4.97 3.63 15.78
CA LYS A 216 -4.04 2.51 16.02
C LYS A 216 -3.04 2.35 14.86
N VAL A 217 -3.51 2.40 13.61
CA VAL A 217 -2.67 2.33 12.41
C VAL A 217 -1.65 3.47 12.39
N LEU A 218 -2.09 4.72 12.57
CA LEU A 218 -1.21 5.88 12.57
C LEU A 218 -0.16 5.81 13.69
N ASN A 219 -0.56 5.37 14.89
CA ASN A 219 0.35 5.21 16.02
C ASN A 219 1.42 4.12 15.78
N GLN A 220 1.07 3.06 15.04
CA GLN A 220 2.03 2.01 14.67
C GLN A 220 2.94 2.44 13.52
N LEU A 221 2.39 3.07 12.47
CA LEU A 221 3.18 3.47 11.30
C LEU A 221 4.21 4.55 11.62
N VAL A 222 3.90 5.51 12.50
CA VAL A 222 4.84 6.57 12.89
C VAL A 222 6.08 6.01 13.62
N GLU A 223 5.97 4.82 14.20
CA GLU A 223 7.10 4.15 14.84
C GLU A 223 8.03 3.41 13.90
N GLN A 224 7.62 3.18 12.66
CA GLN A 224 8.43 2.46 11.69
C GLN A 224 9.64 3.28 11.20
N THR A 225 10.73 2.56 10.95
CA THR A 225 11.96 3.10 10.36
C THR A 225 12.41 2.17 9.22
N PRO A 226 12.40 2.62 7.95
CA PRO A 226 12.02 3.95 7.48
C PRO A 226 10.52 4.24 7.61
N LEU A 227 10.14 5.52 7.63
CA LEU A 227 8.73 5.93 7.68
C LEU A 227 8.03 5.56 6.35
N PRO A 228 6.84 4.94 6.38
CA PRO A 228 6.14 4.49 5.17
C PRO A 228 5.81 5.64 4.21
N LEU A 229 5.98 5.39 2.91
CA LEU A 229 5.85 6.41 1.86
C LEU A 229 4.48 7.11 1.84
N LEU A 230 3.40 6.36 2.11
CA LEU A 230 2.03 6.87 2.11
C LEU A 230 1.58 7.45 3.47
N PHE A 231 2.44 7.46 4.49
CA PHE A 231 2.05 7.82 5.85
C PHE A 231 1.31 9.15 5.96
N MET A 232 1.89 10.23 5.40
CA MET A 232 1.25 11.55 5.46
C MET A 232 -0.05 11.64 4.67
N ARG A 233 -0.20 10.84 3.60
CA ARG A 233 -1.47 10.75 2.88
C ARG A 233 -2.55 10.16 3.80
N THR A 234 -2.22 9.11 4.53
CA THR A 234 -3.12 8.46 5.48
C THR A 234 -3.49 9.37 6.64
N VAL A 235 -2.53 10.18 7.15
CA VAL A 235 -2.84 11.24 8.13
C VAL A 235 -3.86 12.23 7.58
N LEU A 236 -3.66 12.72 6.35
CA LEU A 236 -4.58 13.66 5.68
C LEU A 236 -5.97 13.06 5.43
N GLN A 237 -6.05 11.77 5.07
CA GLN A 237 -7.34 11.09 4.88
C GLN A 237 -8.04 10.84 6.21
N ALA A 238 -7.31 10.45 7.25
CA ALA A 238 -7.86 10.20 8.58
C ALA A 238 -8.48 11.45 9.19
N ILE A 239 -7.80 12.60 9.11
CA ILE A 239 -8.34 13.85 9.65
C ILE A 239 -9.55 14.37 8.86
N GLY A 240 -9.56 14.17 7.53
CA GLY A 240 -10.70 14.52 6.69
C GLY A 240 -11.92 13.62 6.91
N ALA A 241 -11.70 12.34 7.23
CA ALA A 241 -12.77 11.39 7.52
C ALA A 241 -13.28 11.49 8.97
N PHE A 242 -12.39 11.76 9.94
CA PHE A 242 -12.68 11.76 11.36
C PHE A 242 -12.03 12.97 12.05
N PRO A 243 -12.68 14.15 12.04
CA PRO A 243 -12.13 15.39 12.63
C PRO A 243 -11.80 15.29 14.13
N ALA A 244 -12.43 14.36 14.86
CA ALA A 244 -12.13 14.08 16.26
C ALA A 244 -10.70 13.55 16.50
N LEU A 245 -9.96 13.20 15.45
CA LEU A 245 -8.53 12.83 15.54
C LEU A 245 -7.58 14.04 15.55
N MET A 246 -8.07 15.28 15.51
CA MET A 246 -7.25 16.50 15.41
C MET A 246 -6.09 16.53 16.41
N ASP A 247 -6.38 16.43 17.71
CA ASP A 247 -5.37 16.54 18.77
C ASP A 247 -4.36 15.37 18.71
N PHE A 248 -4.86 14.16 18.46
CA PHE A 248 -4.02 12.99 18.24
C PHE A 248 -3.11 13.17 17.02
N VAL A 249 -3.61 13.76 15.92
CA VAL A 249 -2.81 14.06 14.74
C VAL A 249 -1.73 15.10 15.06
N MET A 250 -2.01 16.11 15.89
CA MET A 250 -0.97 17.05 16.31
C MET A 250 0.15 16.37 17.09
N GLU A 251 -0.18 15.41 17.97
CA GLU A 251 0.83 14.58 18.66
C GLU A 251 1.67 13.77 17.67
N ILE A 252 1.03 13.17 16.66
CA ILE A 252 1.73 12.47 15.57
C ILE A 252 2.66 13.42 14.81
N LEU A 253 2.20 14.62 14.43
CA LEU A 253 3.04 15.59 13.72
C LEU A 253 4.23 16.05 14.58
N SER A 254 4.05 16.25 15.89
CA SER A 254 5.15 16.54 16.81
C SER A 254 6.20 15.41 16.83
N ARG A 255 5.77 14.14 16.87
CA ARG A 255 6.71 13.00 16.78
C ARG A 255 7.47 12.97 15.46
N LEU A 256 6.82 13.36 14.35
CA LEU A 256 7.49 13.47 13.04
C LEU A 256 8.55 14.57 12.99
N VAL A 257 8.38 15.67 13.73
CA VAL A 257 9.42 16.69 13.90
C VAL A 257 10.64 16.08 14.58
N SER A 258 10.44 15.33 15.67
CA SER A 258 11.54 14.61 16.35
C SER A 258 12.22 13.58 15.44
N LYS A 259 11.47 12.93 14.56
CA LYS A 259 11.99 12.01 13.53
C LYS A 259 12.55 12.70 12.28
N GLN A 260 12.67 14.03 12.29
CA GLN A 260 13.26 14.82 11.21
C GLN A 260 12.61 14.58 9.84
N ILE A 261 11.27 14.62 9.79
CA ILE A 261 10.46 14.35 8.58
C ILE A 261 10.90 15.12 7.32
N TRP A 262 11.54 16.27 7.47
CA TRP A 262 12.11 17.06 6.36
C TRP A 262 13.19 16.33 5.55
N LYS A 263 13.80 15.27 6.09
CA LYS A 263 14.74 14.40 5.36
C LYS A 263 14.06 13.55 4.28
N TYR A 264 12.74 13.46 4.29
CA TYR A 264 11.95 12.66 3.36
C TYR A 264 11.08 13.59 2.49
N PRO A 265 11.52 14.01 1.29
CA PRO A 265 10.89 15.11 0.54
C PRO A 265 9.39 14.91 0.26
N LYS A 266 8.97 13.69 -0.08
CA LYS A 266 7.56 13.36 -0.34
C LYS A 266 6.69 13.49 0.92
N LEU A 267 7.21 13.01 2.05
CA LEU A 267 6.53 13.10 3.34
C LEU A 267 6.53 14.54 3.88
N TRP A 268 7.61 15.29 3.67
CA TRP A 268 7.68 16.70 4.05
C TRP A 268 6.59 17.56 3.39
N VAL A 269 6.33 17.34 2.10
CA VAL A 269 5.22 18.00 1.39
C VAL A 269 3.88 17.68 2.05
N GLY A 270 3.65 16.41 2.40
CA GLY A 270 2.46 15.97 3.13
C GLY A 270 2.33 16.62 4.51
N PHE A 271 3.43 16.73 5.25
CA PHE A 271 3.48 17.38 6.57
C PHE A 271 3.06 18.85 6.47
N LEU A 272 3.65 19.61 5.55
CA LEU A 272 3.31 21.02 5.36
C LEU A 272 1.86 21.21 4.93
N LYS A 273 1.35 20.32 4.06
CA LYS A 273 -0.07 20.31 3.68
C LYS A 273 -0.98 20.06 4.88
N CYS A 274 -0.63 19.11 5.74
CA CYS A 274 -1.39 18.83 6.97
C CYS A 274 -1.37 20.03 7.91
N ALA A 275 -0.19 20.63 8.15
CA ALA A 275 -0.06 21.82 8.98
C ALA A 275 -0.90 23.00 8.46
N LEU A 276 -0.94 23.22 7.14
CA LEU A 276 -1.79 24.25 6.53
C LEU A 276 -3.28 24.00 6.73
N LEU A 277 -3.72 22.74 6.58
CA LEU A 277 -5.13 22.36 6.70
C LEU A 277 -5.64 22.39 8.16
N THR A 278 -4.74 22.27 9.12
CA THR A 278 -5.05 22.13 10.55
C THR A 278 -4.68 23.37 11.36
N LYS A 279 -4.66 24.53 10.71
CA LYS A 279 -4.55 25.81 11.42
C LYS A 279 -5.81 26.05 12.26
N PRO A 280 -5.68 26.63 13.47
CA PRO A 280 -4.44 27.06 14.14
C PRO A 280 -3.72 25.96 14.95
N GLN A 281 -4.29 24.76 15.09
CA GLN A 281 -3.79 23.69 15.96
C GLN A 281 -2.35 23.28 15.63
N SER A 282 -1.97 23.36 14.35
CA SER A 282 -0.62 23.04 13.88
C SER A 282 0.48 24.03 14.29
N PHE A 283 0.14 25.23 14.78
CA PHE A 283 1.15 26.25 15.07
C PHE A 283 2.14 25.82 16.15
N GLY A 284 1.66 25.15 17.21
CA GLY A 284 2.53 24.59 18.23
C GLY A 284 3.53 23.59 17.68
N VAL A 285 3.13 22.78 16.70
CA VAL A 285 4.02 21.82 16.02
C VAL A 285 5.03 22.54 15.12
N LEU A 286 4.60 23.55 14.35
CA LEU A 286 5.50 24.30 13.48
C LEU A 286 6.61 25.02 14.28
N LEU A 287 6.28 25.53 15.47
CA LEU A 287 7.25 26.19 16.34
C LEU A 287 8.27 25.21 16.98
N GLN A 288 8.07 23.90 16.87
CA GLN A 288 9.05 22.88 17.29
C GLN A 288 10.11 22.62 16.21
N LEU A 289 9.90 23.08 14.97
CA LEU A 289 10.87 22.90 13.89
C LEU A 289 12.17 23.67 14.20
N PRO A 290 13.34 23.11 13.89
CA PRO A 290 14.58 23.88 13.98
C PRO A 290 14.55 25.08 13.00
N PRO A 291 15.26 26.18 13.30
CA PRO A 291 15.16 27.43 12.53
C PRO A 291 15.27 27.28 11.00
N PRO A 292 16.25 26.53 10.43
CA PRO A 292 16.33 26.41 8.96
C PRO A 292 15.16 25.63 8.36
N GLN A 293 14.58 24.67 9.08
CA GLN A 293 13.40 23.93 8.62
C GLN A 293 12.11 24.76 8.76
N LEU A 294 12.01 25.57 9.81
CA LEU A 294 10.90 26.52 9.95
C LEU A 294 10.91 27.54 8.82
N GLU A 295 12.07 28.12 8.51
CA GLU A 295 12.23 29.04 7.38
C GLU A 295 11.84 28.37 6.05
N ASN A 296 12.32 27.14 5.81
CA ASN A 296 11.94 26.35 4.63
C ASN A 296 10.42 26.11 4.54
N ALA A 297 9.77 25.78 5.66
CA ALA A 297 8.34 25.56 5.74
C ALA A 297 7.56 26.82 5.33
N LEU A 298 7.96 27.98 5.84
CA LEU A 298 7.33 29.27 5.56
C LEU A 298 7.55 29.73 4.12
N ASN A 299 8.71 29.45 3.54
CA ASN A 299 9.01 29.77 2.15
C ASN A 299 8.22 28.88 1.18
N ARG A 300 8.06 27.58 1.49
CA ARG A 300 7.27 26.65 0.67
C ARG A 300 5.76 26.85 0.81
N THR A 301 5.31 27.28 1.99
CA THR A 301 3.88 27.45 2.31
C THR A 301 3.63 28.84 2.88
N THR A 302 3.72 29.86 2.03
CA THR A 302 3.62 31.28 2.42
C THR A 302 2.34 31.62 3.19
N ALA A 303 1.24 30.89 2.93
CA ALA A 303 -0.04 31.02 3.64
C ALA A 303 0.00 30.61 5.14
N LEU A 304 1.12 30.07 5.63
CA LEU A 304 1.37 29.83 7.06
C LEU A 304 1.98 31.05 7.75
N LYS A 305 2.71 31.92 7.03
CA LYS A 305 3.59 32.93 7.62
C LYS A 305 2.86 33.94 8.49
N ALA A 306 1.92 34.70 7.92
CA ALA A 306 1.23 35.75 8.67
C ALA A 306 0.43 35.19 9.88
N PRO A 307 -0.35 34.10 9.75
CA PRO A 307 -1.04 33.51 10.90
C PRO A 307 -0.09 32.98 12.00
N LEU A 308 1.03 32.35 11.62
CA LEU A 308 1.99 31.84 12.59
C LEU A 308 2.71 32.96 13.32
N VAL A 309 3.08 34.04 12.63
CA VAL A 309 3.68 35.24 13.24
C VAL A 309 2.72 35.88 14.23
N ALA A 310 1.43 36.01 13.88
CA ALA A 310 0.42 36.55 14.78
C ALA A 310 0.26 35.70 16.05
N HIS A 311 0.27 34.38 15.91
CA HIS A 311 0.25 33.45 17.04
C HIS A 311 1.51 33.55 17.92
N ALA A 312 2.69 33.49 17.32
CA ALA A 312 3.97 33.56 18.03
C ALA A 312 4.24 34.91 18.69
N SER A 313 3.58 35.98 18.23
CA SER A 313 3.69 37.32 18.83
C SER A 313 2.89 37.49 20.12
N GLN A 314 2.02 36.53 20.47
CA GLN A 314 1.27 36.56 21.73
C GLN A 314 2.24 36.52 22.93
N PRO A 315 2.08 37.35 23.98
CA PRO A 315 3.08 37.53 25.02
C PRO A 315 3.57 36.23 25.69
N ASN A 316 2.64 35.34 26.03
CA ASN A 316 2.90 34.04 26.66
C ASN A 316 3.69 33.08 25.76
N ILE A 317 3.49 33.15 24.44
CA ILE A 317 4.16 32.28 23.47
C ILE A 317 5.53 32.88 23.15
N LYS A 318 5.58 34.18 22.84
CA LYS A 318 6.79 34.92 22.51
C LYS A 318 7.87 34.75 23.58
N SER A 319 7.50 34.78 24.86
CA SER A 319 8.45 34.61 25.98
C SER A 319 9.05 33.22 26.08
N SER A 320 8.37 32.18 25.57
CA SER A 320 8.87 30.80 25.59
C SER A 320 9.72 30.42 24.38
N LEU A 321 9.72 31.24 23.32
CA LEU A 321 10.37 30.90 22.05
C LEU A 321 11.86 31.26 22.04
N PRO A 322 12.73 30.39 21.49
CA PRO A 322 14.13 30.73 21.26
C PRO A 322 14.29 31.95 20.35
N ARG A 323 15.31 32.78 20.60
CA ARG A 323 15.59 33.98 19.80
C ARG A 323 15.75 33.67 18.31
N SER A 324 16.40 32.56 17.97
CA SER A 324 16.59 32.10 16.58
C SER A 324 15.27 31.85 15.85
N VAL A 325 14.25 31.34 16.54
CA VAL A 325 12.90 31.17 15.99
C VAL A 325 12.23 32.53 15.79
N LEU A 326 12.35 33.45 16.75
CA LEU A 326 11.80 34.80 16.63
C LEU A 326 12.39 35.57 15.44
N VAL A 327 13.68 35.38 15.15
CA VAL A 327 14.37 35.99 14.00
C VAL A 327 13.80 35.46 12.68
N VAL A 328 13.67 34.13 12.54
CA VAL A 328 13.07 33.51 11.33
C VAL A 328 11.64 34.01 11.10
N LEU A 329 10.89 34.26 12.17
CA LEU A 329 9.54 34.81 12.12
C LEU A 329 9.49 36.33 11.84
N GLY A 330 10.62 37.03 11.87
CA GLY A 330 10.70 38.49 11.72
C GLY A 330 10.13 39.27 12.91
N ILE A 331 9.94 38.62 14.06
CA ILE A 331 9.50 39.24 15.33
C ILE A 331 10.70 39.91 16.03
N ALA A 332 11.90 39.47 15.69
CA ALA A 332 13.18 39.85 16.26
C ALA A 332 14.15 40.24 15.15
N THR A 333 14.97 41.27 15.38
CA THR A 333 16.12 41.60 14.54
C THR A 333 17.37 40.80 14.93
N ASP A 334 18.18 40.44 13.94
CA ASP A 334 19.54 39.93 14.16
C ASP A 334 20.43 41.07 14.65
N SER A 335 20.72 41.09 15.95
CA SER A 335 21.70 42.02 16.51
C SER A 335 23.01 41.30 16.77
N GLN A 336 23.80 41.06 15.72
CA GLN A 336 25.27 41.00 15.75
C GLN A 336 25.86 41.25 14.35
N ALA A 337 26.12 42.52 14.02
CA ALA A 337 27.22 42.97 13.15
C ALA A 337 27.36 44.51 13.14
N SER A 338 27.47 45.15 14.31
CA SER A 338 28.05 46.51 14.43
C SER A 338 28.09 46.94 15.90
N SER A 339 29.12 46.57 16.66
CA SER A 339 29.57 47.28 17.87
C SER A 339 30.83 46.61 18.46
N GLN A 340 31.99 46.91 17.87
CA GLN A 340 33.33 46.86 18.47
C GLN A 340 34.28 47.44 17.40
N ALA A 341 35.01 48.53 17.55
CA ALA A 341 35.06 49.62 18.52
C ALA A 341 35.78 50.78 17.81
N GLN A 342 35.18 51.97 17.76
CA GLN A 342 35.88 53.22 17.47
C GLN A 342 35.99 54.00 18.78
N SER A 343 37.18 53.95 19.39
CA SER A 343 37.77 54.92 20.31
C SER A 343 39.11 54.31 20.75
N SER A 344 40.27 54.76 20.27
CA SER A 344 40.95 55.92 20.86
C SER A 344 42.04 56.45 19.91
N GLN A 345 42.15 57.78 19.82
CA GLN A 345 43.20 58.54 19.13
C GLN A 345 44.22 59.08 20.15
N ALA A 346 45.48 59.20 19.71
CA ALA A 346 46.62 59.97 20.27
C ALA A 346 47.27 59.42 21.57
N GLN A 347 48.59 59.44 21.81
CA GLN A 347 49.70 60.21 21.23
C GLN A 347 51.07 59.59 21.67
N THR A 348 52.05 59.58 20.74
CA THR A 348 53.52 59.79 20.88
C THR A 348 54.37 59.16 22.01
N GLY A 349 55.49 58.51 21.62
CA GLY A 349 56.81 58.83 22.18
C GLY A 349 57.72 57.68 22.64
N ASP A 350 58.81 57.50 21.89
CA ASP A 350 60.19 57.22 22.34
C ASP A 350 60.73 55.77 22.52
N THR A 351 61.56 55.40 21.52
CA THR A 351 62.94 54.86 21.52
C THR A 351 63.38 53.81 22.56
N GLY A 352 63.93 52.68 22.06
CA GLY A 352 64.73 51.74 22.86
C GLY A 352 65.20 50.50 22.09
N ASN A 353 66.43 50.57 21.57
CA ASN A 353 67.20 49.55 20.86
C ASN A 353 67.58 48.34 21.74
N SER A 354 67.62 47.12 21.19
CA SER A 354 68.83 46.25 21.12
C SER A 354 68.51 44.76 20.88
N ASP A 355 69.05 44.31 19.75
CA ASP A 355 69.92 43.14 19.55
C ASP A 355 69.44 41.70 19.74
N LYS A 356 69.61 41.00 18.61
CA LYS A 356 69.61 39.55 18.42
C LYS A 356 70.87 38.94 19.05
N GLU A 357 70.71 37.80 19.71
CA GLU A 357 71.74 36.76 19.76
C GLU A 357 71.20 35.44 19.22
N VAL A 358 72.09 34.76 18.49
CA VAL A 358 71.91 33.57 17.67
C VAL A 358 72.53 32.38 18.40
N GLN A 359 71.86 31.22 18.43
CA GLN A 359 72.48 29.88 18.33
C GLN A 359 71.35 28.84 18.17
N THR A 360 71.10 28.34 16.95
CA THR A 360 71.48 27.01 16.44
C THR A 360 71.24 25.84 17.39
N ASP A 361 70.32 24.94 17.02
CA ASP A 361 70.70 23.55 16.80
C ASP A 361 69.75 22.82 15.85
N LYS A 362 70.30 21.80 15.17
CA LYS A 362 69.88 21.20 13.91
C LYS A 362 69.75 19.68 14.09
N ALA A 363 68.61 19.10 13.70
CA ALA A 363 68.44 17.70 13.26
C ALA A 363 67.00 17.56 12.69
N LYS A 364 66.75 17.32 11.39
CA LYS A 364 66.85 16.05 10.63
C LYS A 364 66.31 14.86 11.45
N GLU A 365 65.28 14.12 11.06
CA GLU A 365 65.12 13.40 9.79
C GLU A 365 63.68 12.81 9.69
N SER A 366 63.19 12.65 8.45
CA SER A 366 62.36 11.54 7.86
C SER A 366 61.40 10.71 8.75
N SER A 367 60.26 10.14 8.33
CA SER A 367 59.67 9.81 7.03
C SER A 367 58.35 9.04 7.29
N SER A 368 57.40 9.19 6.37
CA SER A 368 56.60 8.14 5.71
C SER A 368 56.13 6.89 6.48
N ALA A 369 54.80 6.68 6.49
CA ALA A 369 54.03 5.42 6.44
C ALA A 369 52.61 5.73 6.97
N SER A 370 51.48 5.33 6.41
CA SER A 370 51.07 4.49 5.27
C SER A 370 49.62 4.84 4.93
#